data_AF-A0A068NL55-F1
#
_entry.id   AF-A0A068NL55-F1
#
_cell.length_a   1.000
_cell.length_b   1.000
_cell.length_c   1.000
_cell.angle_alpha   90.00
_cell.angle_beta   90.00
_cell.angle_gamma   90.00
#
_symmetry.space_group_name_H-M   'P 1'
#
loop_
_entity.id
_entity.type
_entity.pdbx_description
1 polymer ?
#
loop_
_entity_poly.entity_id
_entity_poly.type
_entity_poly.pdbx_seq_one_letter_code
_entity_poly.pdbx_strand_id
1 'polypeptide(L)'
;MIVPNYVPDPLEVPGNVTLEPQPVRIVFIRRVTLLHLFSLGLVTGLATAPWPRIGLTPLLVCLAMVLVGLDMWRILQRGRPTEASVSGWLLPAPVAMTAWLAHELALSGWPVAAPLAGAICATIYTVLCGRDFSFVGCTLLALIVSSVALAGLVVHFNLGAREAAVALVGNAAYLVYLQYDLASLLARRRRGEELAAVVDLYRDVFNVFGYVLRVWKHWRKHRIWDIVR
;
A
#
# COMPACT_ATOMS: atom_id res chain seq x y z
N MET A 1 -12.74 12.41 33.20
CA MET A 1 -12.19 13.12 32.03
C MET A 1 -12.34 12.19 30.83
N ILE A 2 -13.19 12.52 29.86
CA ILE A 2 -13.29 11.73 28.62
C ILE A 2 -12.18 12.24 27.71
N VAL A 3 -11.09 11.48 27.58
CA VAL A 3 -10.05 11.78 26.60
C VAL A 3 -10.59 11.31 25.24
N PRO A 4 -10.84 12.21 24.28
CA PRO A 4 -11.27 11.79 22.96
C PRO A 4 -10.18 10.93 22.30
N ASN A 5 -10.58 10.03 21.42
CA ASN A 5 -9.63 9.21 20.67
C ASN A 5 -8.66 10.14 19.92
N TYR A 6 -7.34 9.91 19.99
CA TYR A 6 -6.35 10.80 19.37
C TYR A 6 -6.33 10.69 17.83
N VAL A 7 -6.94 9.63 17.29
CA VAL A 7 -6.95 9.29 15.88
C VAL A 7 -8.39 9.32 15.38
N PRO A 8 -8.68 9.88 14.19
CA PRO A 8 -10.00 9.84 13.60
C PRO A 8 -10.47 8.38 13.42
N ASP A 9 -11.77 8.16 13.59
CA ASP A 9 -12.36 6.83 13.41
C ASP A 9 -12.02 6.26 12.03
N PRO A 10 -11.63 4.98 11.95
CA PRO A 10 -11.35 4.34 10.68
C PRO A 10 -12.60 4.33 9.79
N LEU A 11 -12.40 4.35 8.48
CA LEU A 11 -13.49 4.21 7.51
C LEU A 11 -13.98 2.77 7.52
N GLU A 12 -14.88 2.44 8.43
CA GLU A 12 -15.38 1.07 8.55
C GLU A 12 -16.45 0.75 7.50
N VAL A 13 -16.45 -0.51 7.05
CA VAL A 13 -17.50 -1.11 6.23
C VAL A 13 -18.21 -2.18 7.06
N PRO A 14 -19.55 -2.27 7.05
CA PRO A 14 -20.26 -3.32 7.77
C PRO A 14 -19.82 -4.72 7.33
N GLY A 15 -19.57 -5.62 8.29
CA GLY A 15 -19.09 -6.98 8.03
C GLY A 15 -17.63 -7.04 7.57
N ASN A 16 -16.82 -6.07 7.98
CA ASN A 16 -15.40 -6.04 7.64
C ASN A 16 -14.61 -7.18 8.29
N VAL A 17 -13.41 -7.41 7.77
CA VAL A 17 -12.49 -8.45 8.26
C VAL A 17 -12.07 -8.21 9.72
N THR A 18 -12.07 -6.99 10.25
CA THR A 18 -11.77 -6.77 11.68
C THR A 18 -12.74 -7.47 12.64
N LEU A 19 -13.99 -7.71 12.22
CA LEU A 19 -15.00 -8.41 13.02
C LEU A 19 -14.89 -9.95 12.93
N GLU A 20 -14.03 -10.46 12.05
CA GLU A 20 -13.88 -11.90 11.82
C GLU A 20 -12.94 -12.57 12.86
N PRO A 21 -13.09 -13.89 13.10
CA PRO A 21 -12.15 -14.65 13.91
C PRO A 21 -10.71 -14.50 13.43
N GLN A 22 -9.74 -14.51 14.36
CA GLN A 22 -8.32 -14.33 14.06
C GLN A 22 -7.80 -15.22 12.90
N PRO A 23 -8.16 -16.51 12.80
CA PRO A 23 -7.73 -17.34 11.67
C PRO A 23 -8.16 -16.81 10.30
N VAL A 24 -9.37 -16.26 10.20
CA VAL A 24 -9.91 -15.69 8.95
C VAL A 24 -9.15 -14.42 8.57
N ARG A 25 -8.86 -13.56 9.56
CA ARG A 25 -8.06 -12.34 9.37
C ARG A 25 -6.66 -12.66 8.82
N ILE A 26 -6.01 -13.69 9.39
CA ILE A 26 -4.68 -14.12 8.93
C ILE A 26 -4.72 -14.64 7.49
N VAL A 27 -5.72 -15.45 7.13
CA VAL A 27 -5.87 -15.95 5.76
C VAL A 27 -6.08 -14.80 4.77
N PHE A 28 -6.92 -13.83 5.13
CA PHE A 28 -7.13 -12.64 4.31
C PHE A 28 -5.83 -11.87 4.06
N ILE A 29 -5.09 -11.54 5.12
CA ILE A 29 -3.83 -10.78 4.98
C ILE A 29 -2.82 -11.56 4.14
N ARG A 30 -2.64 -12.86 4.39
CA ARG A 30 -1.73 -13.71 3.60
C ARG A 30 -2.05 -13.67 2.11
N ARG A 31 -3.33 -13.80 1.76
CA ARG A 31 -3.79 -13.72 0.37
C ARG A 31 -3.52 -12.35 -0.23
N VAL A 32 -3.86 -11.27 0.48
CA VAL A 32 -3.62 -9.89 0.02
C VAL A 32 -2.12 -9.63 -0.19
N THR A 33 -1.26 -10.01 0.76
CA THR A 33 0.19 -9.84 0.62
C THR A 33 0.76 -10.66 -0.52
N LEU A 34 0.28 -11.90 -0.73
CA LEU A 34 0.72 -12.74 -1.85
C LEU A 34 0.28 -12.17 -3.20
N LEU A 35 -0.97 -11.74 -3.31
CA LEU A 35 -1.51 -11.11 -4.51
C LEU A 35 -0.81 -9.78 -4.82
N HIS A 36 -0.50 -8.99 -3.79
CA HIS A 36 0.25 -7.75 -3.96
C HIS A 36 1.70 -8.00 -4.33
N LEU A 37 2.36 -9.00 -3.74
CA LEU A 37 3.70 -9.41 -4.14
C LEU A 37 3.71 -9.86 -5.61
N PHE A 38 2.72 -10.65 -6.02
CA PHE A 38 2.54 -11.03 -7.42
C PHE A 38 2.33 -9.81 -8.32
N SER A 39 1.48 -8.85 -7.94
CA SER A 39 1.24 -7.64 -8.73
C SER A 39 2.47 -6.74 -8.84
N LEU A 40 3.30 -6.65 -7.79
CA LEU A 40 4.60 -5.96 -7.85
C LEU A 40 5.61 -6.70 -8.73
N GLY A 41 5.59 -8.03 -8.71
CA GLY A 41 6.36 -8.85 -9.65
C GLY A 41 5.96 -8.57 -11.10
N LEU A 42 4.65 -8.47 -11.38
CA LEU A 42 4.14 -8.06 -12.68
C LEU A 42 4.56 -6.63 -13.04
N VAL A 43 4.47 -5.67 -12.12
CA VAL A 43 4.95 -4.29 -12.35
C VAL A 43 6.41 -4.29 -12.77
N THR A 44 7.26 -5.03 -12.04
CA THR A 44 8.71 -5.07 -12.30
C THR A 44 9.02 -5.78 -13.62
N GLY A 45 8.36 -6.90 -13.91
CA GLY A 45 8.51 -7.62 -15.18
C GLY A 45 7.98 -6.84 -16.38
N LEU A 46 6.84 -6.16 -16.23
CA LEU A 46 6.31 -5.28 -17.28
C LEU A 46 7.15 -4.03 -17.46
N ALA A 47 7.82 -3.51 -16.42
CA ALA A 47 8.72 -2.36 -16.54
C ALA A 47 9.91 -2.63 -17.47
N THR A 48 10.26 -3.90 -17.76
CA THR A 48 11.30 -4.24 -18.75
C THR A 48 10.77 -4.36 -20.17
N ALA A 49 9.45 -4.25 -20.39
CA ALA A 49 8.87 -4.30 -21.73
C ALA A 49 9.24 -3.05 -22.56
N PRO A 50 9.20 -3.13 -23.90
CA PRO A 50 9.58 -2.02 -24.78
C PRO A 50 8.46 -0.96 -24.87
N TRP A 51 8.20 -0.24 -23.78
CA TRP A 51 7.21 0.82 -23.75
C TRP A 51 7.64 2.04 -24.57
N PRO A 52 6.70 2.77 -25.19
CA PRO A 52 7.01 4.06 -25.79
C PRO A 52 7.39 5.07 -24.70
N ARG A 53 8.34 5.96 -25.02
CA ARG A 53 8.74 7.03 -24.12
C ARG A 53 7.76 8.19 -24.20
N ILE A 54 7.12 8.49 -23.08
CA ILE A 54 6.15 9.60 -22.96
C ILE A 54 6.63 10.62 -21.91
N GLY A 55 7.59 10.24 -21.07
CA GLY A 55 8.13 11.08 -20.00
C GLY A 55 7.35 10.95 -18.69
N LEU A 56 8.00 11.34 -17.59
CA LEU A 56 7.50 11.09 -16.23
C LEU A 56 6.22 11.86 -15.90
N THR A 57 6.16 13.15 -16.24
CA THR A 57 5.01 14.02 -15.90
C THR A 57 3.67 13.51 -16.47
N PRO A 58 3.53 13.24 -17.78
CA PRO A 58 2.27 12.74 -18.32
C PRO A 58 1.90 11.36 -17.76
N LEU A 59 2.87 10.48 -17.51
CA LEU A 59 2.59 9.18 -16.88
C LEU A 59 2.09 9.33 -15.43
N LEU A 60 2.67 10.24 -14.66
CA LEU A 60 2.19 10.57 -13.31
C LEU A 60 0.76 11.11 -13.34
N VAL A 61 0.42 11.97 -14.31
CA VAL A 61 -0.94 12.48 -14.50
C VAL A 61 -1.89 11.36 -14.90
N CYS A 62 -1.52 10.50 -15.84
CA CYS A 62 -2.32 9.34 -16.25
C CYS A 62 -2.56 8.37 -15.09
N LEU A 63 -1.52 8.04 -14.32
CA LEU A 63 -1.63 7.20 -13.14
C LEU A 63 -2.54 7.85 -12.09
N ALA A 64 -2.37 9.14 -11.82
CA ALA A 64 -3.24 9.87 -10.89
C ALA A 64 -4.71 9.86 -11.35
N MET A 65 -4.98 10.07 -12.63
CA MET A 65 -6.34 9.99 -13.18
C MET A 65 -6.97 8.60 -13.02
N VAL A 66 -6.21 7.53 -13.28
CA VAL A 66 -6.67 6.13 -13.07
C VAL A 66 -7.02 5.89 -11.61
N LEU A 67 -6.14 6.29 -10.69
CA LEU A 67 -6.33 6.08 -9.26
C LEU A 67 -7.48 6.95 -8.70
N VAL A 68 -7.63 8.20 -9.17
CA VAL A 68 -8.80 9.05 -8.83
C VAL A 68 -10.09 8.45 -9.37
N GLY A 69 -10.09 7.90 -10.58
CA GLY A 69 -11.25 7.19 -11.14
C GLY A 69 -11.65 5.99 -10.28
N LEU A 70 -10.68 5.22 -9.80
CA LEU A 70 -10.89 4.12 -8.85
C LEU A 70 -11.39 4.60 -7.48
N ASP A 71 -10.96 5.78 -7.03
CA ASP A 71 -11.45 6.38 -5.78
C ASP A 71 -12.91 6.82 -5.91
N MET A 72 -13.23 7.54 -6.98
CA MET A 72 -14.59 7.97 -7.29
C MET A 72 -15.53 6.77 -7.41
N TRP A 73 -15.10 5.71 -8.10
CA TRP A 73 -15.87 4.47 -8.19
C TRP A 73 -16.17 3.87 -6.81
N ARG A 74 -15.15 3.76 -5.96
CA ARG A 74 -15.32 3.26 -4.58
C ARG A 74 -16.29 4.12 -3.77
N ILE A 75 -16.18 5.44 -3.86
CA ILE A 75 -17.07 6.37 -3.14
C ILE A 75 -18.52 6.20 -3.61
N LEU A 76 -18.74 6.16 -4.92
CA LEU A 76 -20.08 6.05 -5.52
C LEU A 76 -20.76 4.71 -5.23
N GLN A 77 -19.97 3.63 -5.15
CA GLN A 77 -20.48 2.26 -4.99
C GLN A 77 -20.27 1.71 -3.58
N ARG A 78 -19.93 2.57 -2.61
CA ARG A 78 -19.60 2.18 -1.24
C ARG A 78 -20.71 1.32 -0.63
N GLY A 79 -20.32 0.16 -0.09
CA GLY A 79 -21.23 -0.78 0.57
C GLY A 79 -21.95 -1.74 -0.36
N ARG A 80 -21.91 -1.53 -1.69
CA ARG A 80 -22.48 -2.45 -2.68
C ARG A 80 -21.50 -3.59 -2.98
N PRO A 81 -21.98 -4.84 -3.15
CA PRO A 81 -21.11 -5.98 -3.46
C PRO A 81 -20.43 -5.87 -4.83
N THR A 82 -21.00 -5.07 -5.75
CA THR A 82 -20.44 -4.82 -7.08
C THR A 82 -19.17 -3.98 -7.05
N GLU A 83 -18.96 -3.17 -6.01
CA GLU A 83 -17.77 -2.31 -5.90
C GLU A 83 -16.48 -3.13 -5.87
N ALA A 84 -16.43 -4.17 -5.04
CA ALA A 84 -15.24 -4.99 -4.88
C ALA A 84 -14.91 -5.79 -6.16
N SER A 85 -15.94 -6.37 -6.79
CA SER A 85 -15.77 -7.12 -8.04
C SER A 85 -15.23 -6.24 -9.17
N VAL A 86 -15.87 -5.08 -9.41
CA VAL A 86 -15.43 -4.16 -10.47
C VAL A 86 -14.05 -3.58 -10.18
N SER A 87 -13.75 -3.22 -8.93
CA SER A 87 -12.42 -2.74 -8.55
C SER A 87 -11.36 -3.80 -8.86
N GLY A 88 -11.62 -5.07 -8.49
CA GLY A 88 -10.73 -6.18 -8.81
C GLY A 88 -10.50 -6.37 -10.31
N TRP A 89 -11.54 -6.26 -11.14
CA TRP A 89 -11.43 -6.30 -12.60
C TRP A 89 -10.61 -5.15 -13.19
N LEU A 90 -10.59 -3.99 -12.51
CA LEU A 90 -9.83 -2.83 -12.94
C LEU A 90 -8.37 -2.87 -12.49
N LEU A 91 -7.93 -3.84 -11.66
CA LEU A 91 -6.54 -4.00 -11.20
C LEU A 91 -5.47 -3.96 -12.31
N PRO A 92 -5.68 -4.51 -13.52
CA PRO A 92 -4.68 -4.42 -14.59
C PRO A 92 -4.32 -2.97 -14.97
N ALA A 93 -5.25 -2.01 -14.85
CA ALA A 93 -5.01 -0.62 -15.23
C ALA A 93 -3.95 0.07 -14.33
N PRO A 94 -4.08 0.14 -12.99
CA PRO A 94 -3.03 0.70 -12.14
C PRO A 94 -1.73 -0.12 -12.21
N VAL A 95 -1.79 -1.44 -12.39
CA VAL A 95 -0.57 -2.27 -12.59
C VAL A 95 0.18 -1.85 -13.85
N ALA A 96 -0.50 -1.75 -14.99
CA ALA A 96 0.12 -1.35 -16.26
C ALA A 96 0.67 0.10 -16.20
N MET A 97 -0.09 1.04 -15.64
CA MET A 97 0.36 2.44 -15.49
C MET A 97 1.55 2.55 -14.54
N THR A 98 1.55 1.80 -13.43
CA THR A 98 2.69 1.76 -12.50
C THR A 98 3.92 1.12 -13.15
N ALA A 99 3.73 0.06 -13.95
CA ALA A 99 4.81 -0.57 -14.71
C ALA A 99 5.45 0.39 -15.73
N TRP A 100 4.62 1.18 -16.44
CA TRP A 100 5.11 2.16 -17.40
C TRP A 100 5.85 3.31 -16.70
N LEU A 101 5.33 3.79 -15.58
CA LEU A 101 6.04 4.78 -14.76
C LEU A 101 7.36 4.22 -14.23
N ALA A 102 7.37 2.96 -13.76
CA ALA A 102 8.57 2.28 -13.30
C ALA A 102 9.58 2.08 -14.44
N HIS A 103 9.14 1.84 -15.68
CA HIS A 103 10.01 1.80 -16.86
C HIS A 103 10.76 3.13 -17.05
N GLU A 104 10.04 4.26 -17.08
CA GLU A 104 10.67 5.59 -17.24
C GLU A 104 11.60 5.95 -16.07
N LEU A 105 11.22 5.58 -14.84
CA LEU A 105 12.07 5.76 -13.66
C LEU A 105 13.33 4.90 -13.74
N ALA A 106 13.23 3.64 -14.18
CA ALA A 106 14.36 2.73 -14.36
C ALA A 106 15.34 3.27 -15.42
N LEU A 107 14.82 3.77 -16.54
CA LEU A 107 15.63 4.44 -17.57
C LEU A 107 16.34 5.69 -17.04
N SER A 108 15.78 6.33 -16.01
CA SER A 108 16.37 7.47 -15.30
C SER A 108 17.32 7.06 -14.17
N GLY A 109 17.66 5.77 -14.04
CA GLY A 109 18.59 5.23 -13.06
C GLY A 109 17.97 4.95 -11.67
N TRP A 110 16.65 5.00 -11.53
CA TRP A 110 16.02 4.71 -10.24
C TRP A 110 15.95 3.21 -9.97
N PRO A 111 16.21 2.76 -8.73
CA PRO A 111 16.17 1.36 -8.34
C PRO A 111 14.72 0.88 -8.12
N VAL A 112 13.91 0.84 -9.18
CA VAL A 112 12.46 0.57 -9.11
C VAL A 112 12.11 -0.83 -8.59
N ALA A 113 13.06 -1.77 -8.62
CA ALA A 113 12.89 -3.11 -8.07
C ALA A 113 13.12 -3.17 -6.55
N ALA A 114 13.66 -2.12 -5.91
CA ALA A 114 13.97 -2.14 -4.48
C ALA A 114 12.77 -2.47 -3.56
N PRO A 115 11.55 -1.96 -3.82
CA PRO A 115 10.37 -2.31 -3.01
C PRO A 115 10.01 -3.81 -3.02
N LEU A 116 10.44 -4.58 -4.03
CA LEU A 116 10.23 -6.04 -4.04
C LEU A 116 10.93 -6.72 -2.86
N ALA A 117 12.13 -6.27 -2.47
CA ALA A 117 12.86 -6.86 -1.35
C ALA A 117 12.05 -6.75 -0.06
N GLY A 118 11.50 -5.57 0.23
CA GLY A 118 10.59 -5.34 1.35
C GLY A 118 9.32 -6.17 1.24
N ALA A 119 8.67 -6.17 0.08
CA ALA A 119 7.44 -6.93 -0.15
C ALA A 119 7.62 -8.44 0.07
N ILE A 120 8.72 -9.01 -0.42
CA ILE A 120 9.09 -10.42 -0.23
C ILE A 120 9.28 -10.71 1.25
N CYS A 121 10.09 -9.91 1.96
CA CYS A 121 10.36 -10.12 3.38
C CYS A 121 9.09 -10.02 4.23
N ALA A 122 8.26 -9.00 3.98
CA ALA A 122 6.97 -8.83 4.66
C ALA A 122 6.01 -9.99 4.37
N THR A 123 5.98 -10.49 3.13
CA THR A 123 5.15 -11.64 2.75
C THR A 123 5.62 -12.92 3.43
N ILE A 124 6.94 -13.18 3.45
CA ILE A 124 7.53 -14.32 4.16
C ILE A 124 7.17 -14.26 5.65
N TYR A 125 7.34 -13.11 6.29
CA TYR A 125 6.96 -12.90 7.68
C TYR A 125 5.47 -13.22 7.91
N THR A 126 4.59 -12.70 7.05
CA THR A 126 3.13 -12.91 7.09
C THR A 126 2.75 -14.38 6.95
N VAL A 127 3.43 -15.11 6.07
CA VAL A 127 3.19 -16.54 5.85
C VAL A 127 3.69 -17.36 7.04
N LEU A 128 4.87 -17.07 7.57
CA LEU A 128 5.52 -17.89 8.61
C LEU A 128 4.98 -17.63 10.02
N CYS A 129 4.80 -16.37 10.43
CA CYS A 129 4.60 -16.05 11.85
C CYS A 129 3.22 -16.42 12.40
N GLY A 130 2.19 -16.53 11.55
CA GLY A 130 0.90 -17.15 11.89
C GLY A 130 0.16 -16.61 13.13
N ARG A 131 0.60 -15.46 13.69
CA ARG A 131 0.04 -14.80 14.87
C ARG A 131 0.11 -13.29 14.68
N ASP A 132 -0.64 -12.58 15.52
CA ASP A 132 -0.91 -11.14 15.46
C ASP A 132 0.20 -10.34 14.79
N PHE A 133 -0.19 -9.68 13.70
CA PHE A 133 0.60 -8.70 12.97
C PHE A 133 0.89 -7.52 13.87
N SER A 134 1.85 -7.68 14.79
CA SER A 134 2.37 -6.55 15.53
C SER A 134 2.97 -5.63 14.46
N PHE A 135 2.35 -4.46 14.33
CA PHE A 135 2.68 -3.43 13.35
C PHE A 135 4.20 -3.19 13.35
N VAL A 136 4.79 -3.20 14.54
CA VAL A 136 6.21 -3.01 14.77
C VAL A 136 7.04 -4.23 14.34
N GLY A 137 6.63 -5.46 14.67
CA GLY A 137 7.42 -6.67 14.40
C GLY A 137 7.57 -6.97 12.92
N CYS A 138 6.47 -6.94 12.17
CA CYS A 138 6.48 -7.16 10.71
C CYS A 138 7.34 -6.10 10.01
N THR A 139 7.06 -4.81 10.25
CA THR A 139 7.79 -3.72 9.61
C THR A 139 9.27 -3.72 9.98
N LEU A 140 9.61 -3.88 11.27
CA LEU A 140 11.00 -3.83 11.72
C LEU A 140 11.82 -5.00 11.15
N LEU A 141 11.33 -6.23 11.26
CA LEU A 141 12.05 -7.40 10.77
C LEU A 141 12.14 -7.42 9.25
N ALA A 142 11.05 -7.11 8.55
CA ALA A 142 11.08 -6.97 7.10
C ALA A 142 12.04 -5.87 6.66
N LEU A 143 12.08 -4.74 7.36
CA LEU A 143 12.98 -3.63 7.05
C LEU A 143 14.44 -4.01 7.25
N ILE A 144 14.80 -4.64 8.37
CA ILE A 144 16.18 -5.07 8.65
C ILE A 144 16.64 -6.05 7.58
N VAL A 145 15.88 -7.12 7.33
CA VAL A 145 16.26 -8.17 6.39
C VAL A 145 16.33 -7.66 4.96
N SER A 146 15.33 -6.89 4.51
CA SER A 146 15.35 -6.31 3.16
C SER A 146 16.44 -5.26 2.98
N SER A 147 16.76 -4.47 4.02
CA SER A 147 17.87 -3.49 3.94
C SER A 147 19.23 -4.16 3.83
N VAL A 148 19.46 -5.27 4.56
CA VAL A 148 20.68 -6.08 4.42
C VAL A 148 20.78 -6.67 3.02
N ALA A 149 19.68 -7.23 2.51
CA ALA A 149 19.64 -7.76 1.14
C ALA A 149 19.95 -6.68 0.10
N LEU A 150 19.31 -5.50 0.21
CA LEU A 150 19.55 -4.37 -0.69
C LEU A 150 20.99 -3.84 -0.59
N ALA A 151 21.55 -3.74 0.61
CA ALA A 151 22.94 -3.36 0.80
C ALA A 151 23.90 -4.35 0.13
N GLY A 152 23.62 -5.66 0.23
CA GLY A 152 24.35 -6.70 -0.48
C GLY A 152 24.28 -6.53 -2.01
N LEU A 153 23.08 -6.25 -2.55
CA LEU A 153 22.90 -5.99 -3.98
C LEU A 153 23.62 -4.70 -4.44
N VAL A 154 23.59 -3.64 -3.64
CA VAL A 154 24.31 -2.40 -3.90
C VAL A 154 25.81 -2.65 -4.03
N VAL A 155 26.39 -3.43 -3.11
CA VAL A 155 27.82 -3.80 -3.18
C VAL A 155 28.09 -4.70 -4.38
N HIS A 156 27.24 -5.71 -4.62
CA HIS A 156 27.41 -6.66 -5.71
C HIS A 156 27.36 -6.00 -7.10
N PHE A 157 26.44 -5.07 -7.31
CA PHE A 157 26.28 -4.33 -8.57
C PHE A 157 27.07 -3.02 -8.62
N ASN A 158 27.89 -2.74 -7.59
CA ASN A 158 28.67 -1.51 -7.47
C ASN A 158 27.84 -0.23 -7.71
N LEU A 159 26.64 -0.18 -7.12
CA LEU A 159 25.74 0.96 -7.24
C LEU A 159 26.29 2.16 -6.47
N GLY A 160 26.07 3.37 -7.00
CA GLY A 160 26.48 4.60 -6.34
C GLY A 160 25.74 4.85 -5.02
N ALA A 161 26.31 5.73 -4.20
CA ALA A 161 25.76 6.07 -2.89
C ALA A 161 24.34 6.67 -2.99
N ARG A 162 24.04 7.38 -4.08
CA ARG A 162 22.73 7.97 -4.33
C ARG A 162 21.69 6.89 -4.60
N GLU A 163 21.99 5.94 -5.49
CA GLU A 163 21.13 4.81 -5.84
C GLU A 163 20.87 3.95 -4.60
N ALA A 164 21.90 3.69 -3.81
CA ALA A 164 21.80 2.95 -2.55
C ALA A 164 20.88 3.66 -1.55
N ALA A 165 21.05 4.96 -1.34
CA ALA A 165 20.21 5.75 -0.44
C ALA A 165 18.75 5.75 -0.91
N VAL A 166 18.51 5.94 -2.20
CA VAL A 166 17.16 5.90 -2.78
C VAL A 166 16.52 4.52 -2.62
N ALA A 167 17.27 3.43 -2.85
CA ALA A 167 16.77 2.06 -2.67
C ALA A 167 16.37 1.79 -1.21
N LEU A 168 17.24 2.14 -0.26
CA LEU A 168 17.01 1.90 1.18
C LEU A 168 15.86 2.76 1.71
N VAL A 169 15.85 4.06 1.42
CA VAL A 169 14.77 4.98 1.85
C VAL A 169 13.45 4.62 1.18
N GLY A 170 13.46 4.31 -0.12
CA GLY A 170 12.28 3.89 -0.86
C GLY A 170 11.67 2.61 -0.30
N ASN A 171 12.51 1.62 0.01
CA ASN A 171 12.08 0.36 0.65
C ASN A 171 11.50 0.59 2.06
N ALA A 172 12.14 1.46 2.87
CA ALA A 172 11.64 1.81 4.20
C ALA A 172 10.27 2.51 4.12
N ALA A 173 10.14 3.51 3.25
CA ALA A 173 8.89 4.22 3.03
C ALA A 173 7.79 3.28 2.57
N TYR A 174 8.09 2.39 1.61
CA TYR A 174 7.16 1.38 1.13
C TYR A 174 6.70 0.43 2.24
N LEU A 175 7.60 -0.10 3.08
CA LEU A 175 7.22 -1.03 4.15
C LEU A 175 6.34 -0.39 5.22
N VAL A 176 6.64 0.86 5.59
CA VAL A 176 5.79 1.62 6.53
C VAL A 176 4.41 1.83 5.92
N TYR A 177 4.35 2.17 4.63
CA TYR A 177 3.10 2.39 3.93
C TYR A 177 2.27 1.11 3.82
N LEU A 178 2.90 0.02 3.36
CA LEU A 178 2.27 -1.29 3.23
C LEU A 178 1.65 -1.74 4.55
N GLN A 179 2.38 -1.60 5.66
CA GLN A 179 1.88 -2.02 6.97
C GLN A 179 0.68 -1.17 7.43
N TYR A 180 0.75 0.15 7.23
CA TYR A 180 -0.37 1.06 7.49
C TYR A 180 -1.60 0.69 6.66
N ASP A 181 -1.41 0.46 5.36
CA ASP A 181 -2.50 0.12 4.47
C ASP A 181 -3.10 -1.25 4.82
N LEU A 182 -2.28 -2.28 5.08
CA LEU A 182 -2.78 -3.59 5.51
C LEU A 182 -3.64 -3.50 6.76
N ALA A 183 -3.22 -2.71 7.76
CA ALA A 183 -4.03 -2.49 8.97
C ALA A 183 -5.38 -1.83 8.65
N SER A 184 -5.36 -0.81 7.80
CA SER A 184 -6.58 -0.09 7.40
C SER A 184 -7.49 -0.88 6.45
N LEU A 185 -6.96 -1.84 5.68
CA LEU A 185 -7.73 -2.73 4.80
C LEU A 185 -8.67 -3.64 5.60
N LEU A 186 -8.25 -4.11 6.77
CA LEU A 186 -9.07 -4.99 7.61
C LEU A 186 -10.39 -4.33 8.02
N ALA A 187 -10.38 -3.02 8.24
CA ALA A 187 -11.57 -2.24 8.60
C ALA A 187 -12.47 -1.92 7.39
N ARG A 188 -11.90 -2.00 6.17
CA ARG A 188 -12.48 -1.45 4.93
C ARG A 188 -12.98 -2.51 3.94
N ARG A 189 -12.56 -3.76 4.10
CA ARG A 189 -12.85 -4.86 3.19
C ARG A 189 -13.48 -6.03 3.91
N ARG A 190 -14.22 -6.85 3.17
CA ARG A 190 -14.84 -8.09 3.63
C ARG A 190 -14.04 -9.29 3.14
N ARG A 191 -14.32 -10.47 3.70
CA ARG A 191 -13.77 -11.74 3.20
C ARG A 191 -14.23 -11.96 1.74
N GLY A 192 -13.33 -12.41 0.87
CA GLY A 192 -13.61 -12.58 -0.56
C GLY A 192 -13.32 -11.33 -1.41
N GLU A 193 -12.98 -10.20 -0.78
CA GLU A 193 -12.63 -8.95 -1.47
C GLU A 193 -11.11 -8.74 -1.61
N GLU A 194 -10.31 -9.82 -1.59
CA GLU A 194 -8.84 -9.73 -1.57
C GLU A 194 -8.27 -8.99 -2.79
N LEU A 195 -8.83 -9.16 -3.99
CA LEU A 195 -8.40 -8.43 -5.18
C LEU A 195 -8.68 -6.92 -5.08
N ALA A 196 -9.86 -6.55 -4.56
CA ALA A 196 -10.20 -5.16 -4.32
C ALA A 196 -9.31 -4.53 -3.24
N ALA A 197 -8.89 -5.33 -2.25
CA ALA A 197 -7.93 -4.92 -1.25
C ALA A 197 -6.54 -4.65 -1.85
N VAL A 198 -6.11 -5.41 -2.86
CA VAL A 198 -4.86 -5.14 -3.59
C VAL A 198 -4.96 -3.85 -4.40
N VAL A 199 -6.11 -3.58 -5.04
CA VAL A 199 -6.35 -2.31 -5.75
C VAL A 199 -6.28 -1.13 -4.79
N ASP A 200 -6.83 -1.30 -3.58
CA ASP A 200 -6.72 -0.30 -2.52
C ASP A 200 -5.24 -0.01 -2.18
N LEU A 201 -4.33 -0.99 -2.13
CA LEU A 201 -2.89 -0.74 -1.91
C LEU A 201 -2.25 0.18 -2.97
N TYR A 202 -2.75 0.18 -4.21
CA TYR A 202 -2.28 1.11 -5.24
C TYR A 202 -2.92 2.50 -5.10
N ARG A 203 -4.22 2.54 -4.82
CA ARG A 203 -4.97 3.80 -4.71
C ARG A 203 -4.63 4.58 -3.46
N ASP A 204 -4.32 3.87 -2.40
CA ASP A 204 -4.24 4.42 -1.08
C ASP A 204 -3.09 5.40 -0.92
N VAL A 205 -2.18 5.57 -1.88
CA VAL A 205 -1.25 6.71 -1.99
C VAL A 205 -1.96 8.07 -1.76
N PHE A 206 -3.23 8.21 -2.17
CA PHE A 206 -4.02 9.42 -1.93
C PHE A 206 -4.62 9.52 -0.52
N ASN A 207 -4.64 8.43 0.25
CA ASN A 207 -5.19 8.43 1.61
C ASN A 207 -4.41 9.33 2.56
N VAL A 208 -3.14 9.64 2.30
CA VAL A 208 -2.41 10.64 3.08
C VAL A 208 -3.17 11.96 3.09
N PHE A 209 -3.65 12.42 1.93
CA PHE A 209 -4.42 13.66 1.82
C PHE A 209 -5.78 13.56 2.53
N GLY A 210 -6.49 12.46 2.32
CA GLY A 210 -7.77 12.21 3.00
C GLY A 210 -7.63 12.10 4.53
N TYR A 211 -6.54 11.50 5.01
CA TYR A 211 -6.23 11.37 6.43
C TYR A 211 -6.01 12.73 7.07
N VAL A 212 -5.24 13.63 6.45
CA VAL A 212 -5.03 15.01 6.95
C VAL A 212 -6.37 15.73 7.14
N LEU A 213 -7.27 15.63 6.17
CA LEU A 213 -8.62 16.23 6.28
C LEU A 213 -9.46 15.59 7.40
N ARG A 214 -9.37 14.27 7.59
CA ARG A 214 -10.06 13.57 8.69
C ARG A 214 -9.51 13.99 10.04
N VAL A 215 -8.20 14.07 10.19
CA VAL A 215 -7.53 14.55 11.40
C VAL A 215 -7.97 15.97 11.71
N TRP A 216 -7.97 16.86 10.71
CA TRP A 216 -8.43 18.24 10.86
C TRP A 216 -9.90 18.32 11.30
N LYS A 217 -10.80 17.56 10.64
CA LYS A 217 -12.23 17.50 11.00
C LYS A 217 -12.44 16.91 12.40
N HIS A 218 -11.67 15.88 12.76
CA HIS A 218 -11.69 15.23 14.06
C HIS A 218 -11.32 16.19 15.17
N TRP A 219 -10.19 16.89 15.04
CA TRP A 219 -9.75 17.88 16.03
C TRP A 219 -10.63 19.13 16.08
N ARG A 220 -11.31 19.48 14.99
CA ARG A 220 -12.37 20.51 15.01
C ARG A 220 -13.59 20.06 15.83
N LYS A 221 -13.97 18.78 15.78
CA LYS A 221 -15.10 18.21 16.53
C LYS A 221 -14.76 17.90 17.99
N HIS A 222 -13.54 17.43 18.24
CA HIS A 222 -13.04 17.01 19.55
C HIS A 222 -11.96 17.99 20.03
N ARG A 223 -12.34 19.26 20.23
CA ARG A 223 -11.44 20.27 20.78
C ARG A 223 -11.02 19.87 22.19
N ILE A 224 -9.73 19.63 22.37
CA ILE A 224 -9.13 19.29 23.67
C ILE A 224 -9.30 20.43 24.69
N TRP A 225 -9.53 21.65 24.21
CA TRP A 225 -9.49 22.89 25.00
C TRP A 225 -10.84 23.59 25.19
N ASP A 226 -11.96 22.93 24.93
CA ASP A 226 -13.25 23.49 25.34
C ASP A 226 -13.38 23.31 26.86
N ILE A 227 -12.88 24.31 27.59
CA ILE A 227 -13.06 24.46 29.03
C ILE A 227 -14.57 24.46 29.29
N VAL A 228 -15.05 23.39 29.92
CA VAL A 228 -16.41 23.29 30.44
C VAL A 228 -16.65 24.53 31.30
N ARG A 229 -17.53 25.43 30.86
CA ARG A 229 -18.12 26.47 31.70
C ARG A 229 -19.41 25.96 32.30
#